data_AF-A0A1F3GFG9-F1
#
_entry.id   AF-A0A1F3GFG9-F1
#
_cell.length_a   1.000
_cell.length_b   1.000
_cell.length_c   1.000
_cell.angle_alpha   90.00
_cell.angle_beta   90.00
_cell.angle_gamma   90.00
#
_symmetry.space_group_name_H-M   'P 1'
#
loop_
_entity.id
_entity.type
_entity.pdbx_description
1 polymer ?
#
loop_
_entity_poly.entity_id
_entity_poly.type
_entity_poly.pdbx_seq_one_letter_code
_entity_poly.pdbx_strand_id
1 'polypeptide(L)'
;MKKLLILLLPAILLITSCQFEKSYKYIFGQDQPVEIKAKSDSAAFVTAYEMFCNSLKSSGILKQTLEDYNAPPKRFFMYNSKGEDITFTANVPERESVESAIEERVFSQVSSPIDKRNILENLAAFKILAKIDQPKIDSLMPYFTVHKDEFDPKRPVSYRPKAAPYNTNSNHIYCYFHVKKGIPGAIRFRAQYHDDTWLFFTTVQFSINGDAFELVPGYTERRLGSDGKIWEWFDMELKEKQKELIFALASSHTAKVKFAGRHYSAVHNIPQTQIDDIRRTLELYYAMGGSY
;
A
#
# COMPACT_ATOMS: atom_id res chain seq x y z
N MET A 1 62.15 -64.81 -12.28
CA MET A 1 61.21 -64.74 -11.14
C MET A 1 61.46 -63.45 -10.37
N LYS A 2 60.75 -62.36 -10.70
CA LYS A 2 60.82 -61.06 -10.01
C LYS A 2 59.52 -60.88 -9.23
N LYS A 3 59.57 -60.72 -7.90
CA LYS A 3 58.45 -60.20 -7.11
C LYS A 3 58.74 -58.73 -6.83
N LEU A 4 57.97 -57.85 -7.46
CA LEU A 4 57.96 -56.41 -7.19
C LEU A 4 56.76 -56.15 -6.26
N LEU A 5 57.04 -55.72 -5.04
CA LEU A 5 56.05 -55.36 -4.04
C LEU A 5 55.57 -53.93 -4.33
N ILE A 6 54.34 -53.77 -4.82
CA ILE A 6 53.73 -52.46 -5.05
C ILE A 6 53.03 -52.03 -3.74
N LEU A 7 53.56 -50.97 -3.12
CA LEU A 7 52.96 -50.27 -2.00
C LEU A 7 51.83 -49.37 -2.55
N LEU A 8 50.58 -49.64 -2.17
CA LEU A 8 49.42 -48.77 -2.41
C LEU A 8 49.35 -47.70 -1.31
N LEU A 9 49.68 -46.45 -1.64
CA LEU A 9 49.28 -45.30 -0.84
C LEU A 9 47.78 -45.00 -1.08
N PRO A 10 46.96 -44.79 -0.05
CA PRO A 10 45.63 -44.24 -0.25
C PRO A 10 45.75 -42.73 -0.52
N ALA A 11 45.29 -42.31 -1.70
CA ALA A 11 45.07 -40.91 -2.02
C ALA A 11 43.96 -40.36 -1.10
N ILE A 12 44.33 -39.51 -0.16
CA ILE A 12 43.40 -38.71 0.63
C ILE A 12 42.75 -37.72 -0.33
N LEU A 13 41.54 -38.05 -0.79
CA LEU A 13 40.62 -37.11 -1.42
C LEU A 13 40.20 -36.09 -0.37
N LEU A 14 40.90 -34.96 -0.33
CA LEU A 14 40.40 -33.72 0.24
C LEU A 14 39.18 -33.31 -0.60
N ILE A 15 37.99 -33.66 -0.12
CA ILE A 15 36.74 -33.08 -0.61
C ILE A 15 36.76 -31.62 -0.15
N THR A 16 37.35 -30.75 -0.95
CA THR A 16 37.08 -29.32 -0.84
C THR A 16 35.60 -29.14 -1.11
N SER A 17 34.84 -28.71 -0.10
CA SER A 17 33.46 -28.29 -0.33
C SER A 17 33.52 -26.99 -1.15
N CYS A 18 33.66 -27.10 -2.46
CA CYS A 18 33.29 -26.04 -3.39
C CYS A 18 31.79 -25.82 -3.20
N GLN A 19 31.42 -24.95 -2.26
CA GLN A 19 30.06 -24.47 -2.14
C GLN A 19 29.81 -23.66 -3.41
N PHE A 20 29.02 -24.22 -4.33
CA PHE A 20 28.69 -23.58 -5.59
C PHE A 20 27.99 -22.25 -5.31
N GLU A 21 28.72 -21.16 -5.47
CA GLU A 21 28.14 -19.82 -5.40
C GLU A 21 27.31 -19.58 -6.65
N LYS A 22 26.02 -19.27 -6.45
CA LYS A 22 25.13 -18.80 -7.50
C LYS A 22 25.43 -17.33 -7.80
N SER A 23 25.23 -16.93 -9.05
CA SER A 23 25.34 -15.55 -9.51
C SER A 23 23.98 -14.87 -9.54
N TYR A 24 23.93 -13.65 -9.02
CA TYR A 24 22.77 -12.77 -8.98
C TYR A 24 23.16 -11.40 -9.51
N LYS A 25 22.18 -10.65 -10.01
CA LYS A 25 22.37 -9.25 -10.43
C LYS A 25 21.56 -8.33 -9.53
N TYR A 26 22.24 -7.40 -8.89
CA TYR A 26 21.65 -6.29 -8.16
C TYR A 26 21.62 -5.05 -9.04
N ILE A 27 20.49 -4.36 -9.07
CA ILE A 27 20.31 -3.09 -9.77
C ILE A 27 19.64 -2.11 -8.80
N PHE A 28 20.14 -0.89 -8.68
CA PHE A 28 19.50 0.18 -7.93
C PHE A 28 19.32 1.40 -8.80
N GLY A 29 18.09 1.92 -8.90
CA GLY A 29 17.81 3.04 -9.81
C GLY A 29 18.18 2.74 -11.26
N GLN A 30 18.95 3.62 -11.89
CA GLN A 30 19.46 3.47 -13.26
C GLN A 30 20.95 3.05 -13.31
N ASP A 31 21.49 2.54 -12.20
CA ASP A 31 22.90 2.17 -12.11
C ASP A 31 23.20 0.88 -12.89
N GLN A 32 24.48 0.70 -13.25
CA GLN A 32 24.93 -0.54 -13.86
C GLN A 32 24.73 -1.73 -12.90
N PRO A 33 24.32 -2.92 -13.41
CA PRO A 33 24.13 -4.09 -12.58
C PRO A 33 25.41 -4.48 -11.84
N VAL A 34 25.29 -4.75 -10.54
CA VAL A 34 26.36 -5.31 -9.72
C VAL A 34 26.14 -6.81 -9.57
N GLU A 35 27.17 -7.61 -9.81
CA GLU A 35 27.11 -9.05 -9.59
C GLU A 35 27.25 -9.38 -8.10
N ILE A 36 26.34 -10.21 -7.59
CA ILE A 36 26.41 -10.79 -6.24
C ILE A 36 26.66 -12.30 -6.39
N LYS A 37 27.68 -12.81 -5.72
CA LYS A 37 27.91 -14.25 -5.55
C LYS A 37 27.39 -14.68 -4.18
N ALA A 38 26.50 -15.66 -4.14
CA ALA A 38 25.92 -16.12 -2.89
C ALA A 38 25.50 -17.59 -2.95
N LYS A 39 25.44 -18.25 -1.79
CA LYS A 39 25.09 -19.69 -1.66
C LYS A 39 23.60 -19.96 -1.85
N SER A 40 22.76 -18.94 -1.67
CA SER A 40 21.30 -19.05 -1.72
C SER A 40 20.65 -17.69 -2.03
N ASP A 41 19.38 -17.72 -2.43
CA ASP A 41 18.59 -16.52 -2.70
C ASP A 41 18.44 -15.67 -1.44
N SER A 42 18.35 -16.30 -0.27
CA SER A 42 18.33 -15.62 1.03
C SER A 42 19.64 -14.88 1.31
N ALA A 43 20.79 -15.52 1.08
CA ALA A 43 22.09 -14.87 1.27
C ALA A 43 22.30 -13.73 0.25
N ALA A 44 21.87 -13.92 -0.99
CA ALA A 44 21.89 -12.87 -2.01
C ALA A 44 21.00 -11.68 -1.61
N PHE A 45 19.80 -11.96 -1.08
CA PHE A 45 18.88 -10.95 -0.61
C PHE A 45 19.47 -10.11 0.51
N VAL A 46 20.06 -10.74 1.53
CA VAL A 46 20.71 -10.05 2.66
C VAL A 46 21.78 -9.08 2.15
N THR A 47 22.64 -9.52 1.23
CA THR A 47 23.65 -8.67 0.61
C THR A 47 23.04 -7.53 -0.19
N ALA A 48 22.06 -7.81 -1.05
CA ALA A 48 21.37 -6.82 -1.87
C ALA A 48 20.65 -5.77 -1.01
N TYR A 49 20.01 -6.19 0.07
CA TYR A 49 19.29 -5.32 0.99
C TYR A 49 20.23 -4.41 1.79
N GLU A 50 21.37 -4.95 2.24
CA GLU A 50 22.42 -4.15 2.86
C GLU A 50 23.04 -3.14 1.88
N MET A 51 23.26 -3.53 0.62
CA MET A 51 23.68 -2.61 -0.44
C MET A 51 22.67 -1.48 -0.64
N PHE A 52 21.36 -1.81 -0.69
CA PHE A 52 20.29 -0.82 -0.77
C PHE A 52 20.29 0.14 0.41
N CYS A 53 20.40 -0.36 1.64
CA CYS A 53 20.47 0.47 2.85
C CYS A 53 21.70 1.39 2.82
N ASN A 54 22.85 0.86 2.39
CA ASN A 54 24.08 1.65 2.23
C ASN A 54 23.97 2.70 1.12
N SER A 55 23.28 2.41 0.02
CA SER A 55 22.97 3.39 -1.02
C SER A 55 22.06 4.50 -0.49
N LEU A 56 21.02 4.17 0.28
CA LEU A 56 20.16 5.17 0.93
C LEU A 56 20.98 6.06 1.88
N LYS A 57 21.81 5.46 2.73
CA LYS A 57 22.68 6.18 3.69
C LYS A 57 23.72 7.08 3.00
N SER A 58 24.44 6.55 2.02
CA SER A 58 25.58 7.23 1.38
C SER A 58 25.14 8.34 0.44
N SER A 59 23.88 8.32 0.00
CA SER A 59 23.42 9.23 -1.03
C SER A 59 23.58 10.71 -0.67
N GLY A 60 23.54 11.15 0.60
CA GLY A 60 23.79 12.56 1.01
C GLY A 60 23.01 13.66 0.26
N ILE A 61 22.10 13.31 -0.66
CA ILE A 61 21.61 14.15 -1.76
C ILE A 61 20.09 14.15 -1.67
N LEU A 62 19.43 15.23 -1.21
CA LEU A 62 19.20 16.53 -1.88
C LEU A 62 18.57 16.43 -3.28
N LYS A 63 17.32 16.92 -3.39
CA LYS A 63 16.70 17.50 -4.60
C LYS A 63 16.40 16.64 -5.83
N GLN A 64 16.93 15.44 -6.04
CA GLN A 64 16.51 14.61 -7.20
C GLN A 64 15.30 13.72 -6.89
N THR A 65 14.15 14.39 -6.82
CA THR A 65 12.86 14.00 -7.44
C THR A 65 11.92 15.22 -7.44
N LEU A 66 12.47 16.43 -7.58
CA LEU A 66 11.67 17.60 -7.99
C LEU A 66 11.35 17.55 -9.49
N GLU A 67 12.03 16.72 -10.27
CA GLU A 67 11.88 16.64 -11.72
C GLU A 67 10.92 15.53 -12.16
N ASP A 68 10.52 14.63 -11.26
CA ASP A 68 9.50 13.63 -11.56
C ASP A 68 8.71 13.26 -10.28
N TYR A 69 7.72 14.09 -9.95
CA TYR A 69 6.95 14.01 -8.70
C TYR A 69 6.12 12.72 -8.55
N ASN A 70 5.93 11.99 -9.65
CA ASN A 70 5.27 10.69 -9.70
C ASN A 70 6.26 9.53 -9.83
N ALA A 71 7.57 9.78 -9.82
CA ALA A 71 8.56 8.72 -9.91
C ALA A 71 8.36 7.73 -8.75
N PRO A 72 8.36 6.42 -9.04
CA PRO A 72 8.28 5.41 -8.00
C PRO A 72 9.44 5.60 -7.01
N PRO A 73 9.25 5.23 -5.74
CA PRO A 73 10.32 5.31 -4.75
C PRO A 73 11.53 4.51 -5.23
N LYS A 74 12.74 5.01 -4.94
CA LYS A 74 13.96 4.29 -5.30
C LYS A 74 13.92 2.90 -4.65
N ARG A 75 14.09 1.89 -5.48
CA ARG A 75 14.14 0.48 -5.07
C ARG A 75 15.34 -0.18 -5.73
N PHE A 76 15.72 -1.32 -5.15
CA PHE A 76 16.60 -2.24 -5.85
C PHE A 76 15.79 -3.34 -6.52
N PHE A 77 16.42 -3.97 -7.51
CA PHE A 77 15.99 -5.20 -8.13
C PHE A 77 17.07 -6.23 -7.96
N MET A 78 16.67 -7.47 -7.67
CA MET A 78 17.55 -8.61 -7.57
C MET A 78 17.09 -9.68 -8.55
N TYR A 79 17.94 -9.98 -9.53
CA TYR A 79 17.68 -11.03 -10.53
C TYR A 79 18.53 -12.25 -10.24
N ASN A 80 17.92 -13.44 -10.34
CA ASN A 80 18.65 -14.69 -10.24
C ASN A 80 19.41 -15.02 -11.55
N SER A 81 20.13 -16.15 -11.57
CA SER A 81 20.91 -16.58 -12.74
C SER A 81 20.07 -16.84 -13.99
N LYS A 82 18.75 -17.00 -13.86
CA LYS A 82 17.80 -17.16 -14.98
C LYS A 82 17.24 -15.82 -15.48
N GLY A 83 17.56 -14.71 -14.81
CA GLY A 83 17.00 -13.40 -15.12
C GLY A 83 15.62 -13.14 -14.51
N GLU A 84 15.16 -13.97 -13.57
CA GLU A 84 13.88 -13.77 -12.87
C GLU A 84 14.08 -12.75 -11.75
N ASP A 85 13.19 -11.75 -11.64
CA ASP A 85 13.17 -10.80 -10.51
C ASP A 85 12.68 -11.51 -9.24
N ILE A 86 13.58 -11.62 -8.27
CA ILE A 86 13.34 -12.27 -6.99
C ILE A 86 13.39 -11.31 -5.80
N THR A 87 13.33 -10.00 -6.05
CA THR A 87 13.41 -8.94 -5.00
C THR A 87 12.45 -9.17 -3.85
N PHE A 88 11.22 -9.57 -4.17
CA PHE A 88 10.16 -9.81 -3.18
C PHE A 88 9.78 -11.28 -3.03
N THR A 89 10.21 -12.16 -3.94
CA THR A 89 9.86 -13.58 -3.92
C THR A 89 10.98 -14.49 -3.36
N ALA A 90 12.17 -13.94 -3.12
CA ALA A 90 13.24 -14.68 -2.44
C ALA A 90 12.74 -15.18 -1.07
N ASN A 91 12.89 -16.49 -0.84
CA ASN A 91 12.54 -17.10 0.43
C ASN A 91 13.59 -16.73 1.50
N VAL A 92 13.26 -15.78 2.37
CA VAL A 92 14.11 -15.30 3.46
C VAL A 92 13.42 -15.65 4.78
N PRO A 93 13.95 -16.62 5.54
CA PRO A 93 13.45 -16.91 6.89
C PRO A 93 13.50 -15.65 7.75
N GLU A 94 12.41 -15.36 8.46
CA GLU A 94 12.31 -14.20 9.36
C GLU A 94 12.69 -12.87 8.69
N ARG A 95 12.32 -12.71 7.42
CA ARG A 95 12.68 -11.55 6.58
C ARG A 95 12.59 -10.21 7.29
N GLU A 96 11.48 -9.96 8.00
CA GLU A 96 11.26 -8.70 8.71
C GLU A 96 12.29 -8.45 9.81
N SER A 97 12.68 -9.50 10.55
CA SER A 97 13.73 -9.42 11.57
C SER A 97 15.11 -9.18 10.94
N VAL A 98 15.39 -9.87 9.83
CA VAL A 98 16.65 -9.71 9.08
C VAL A 98 16.77 -8.29 8.51
N GLU A 99 15.72 -7.78 7.87
CA GLU A 99 15.67 -6.41 7.35
C GLU A 99 15.88 -5.39 8.48
N SER A 100 15.17 -5.54 9.60
CA SER A 100 15.28 -4.64 10.76
C SER A 100 16.70 -4.60 11.34
N ALA A 101 17.36 -5.76 11.45
CA ALA A 101 18.74 -5.83 11.97
C ALA A 101 19.74 -5.14 11.03
N ILE A 102 19.55 -5.24 9.71
CA ILE A 102 20.38 -4.54 8.72
C ILE A 102 20.12 -3.04 8.79
N GLU A 103 18.86 -2.62 8.84
CA GLU A 103 18.46 -1.22 8.97
C GLU A 103 19.10 -0.56 10.21
N GLU A 104 18.99 -1.21 11.37
CA GLU A 104 19.59 -0.72 12.62
C GLU A 104 21.12 -0.60 12.50
N ARG A 105 21.77 -1.64 11.99
CA ARG A 105 23.23 -1.66 11.78
C ARG A 105 23.68 -0.52 10.86
N VAL A 106 23.01 -0.32 9.72
CA VAL A 106 23.41 0.65 8.71
C VAL A 106 23.09 2.08 9.14
N PHE A 107 21.89 2.32 9.69
CA PHE A 107 21.35 3.66 9.95
C PHE A 107 21.62 4.19 11.36
N SER A 108 22.09 3.38 12.32
CA SER A 108 22.49 3.84 13.66
C SER A 108 23.55 4.96 13.64
N GLN A 109 24.34 5.04 12.56
CA GLN A 109 25.41 6.02 12.36
C GLN A 109 24.92 7.34 11.74
N VAL A 110 23.63 7.46 11.38
CA VAL A 110 23.07 8.68 10.77
C VAL A 110 22.67 9.67 11.87
N SER A 111 23.47 10.73 12.02
CA SER A 111 23.27 11.76 13.05
C SER A 111 22.26 12.85 12.68
N SER A 112 22.10 13.14 11.38
CA SER A 112 21.20 14.17 10.88
C SER A 112 19.72 13.73 10.97
N PRO A 113 18.86 14.47 11.71
CA PRO A 113 17.44 14.13 11.83
C PRO A 113 16.67 14.19 10.50
N ILE A 114 17.07 15.09 9.60
CA ILE A 114 16.44 15.25 8.28
C ILE A 114 16.76 14.05 7.39
N ASP A 115 18.02 13.62 7.37
CA ASP A 115 18.45 12.47 6.56
C ASP A 115 17.82 11.18 7.09
N LYS A 116 17.76 11.03 8.43
CA LYS A 116 17.06 9.91 9.06
C LYS A 116 15.58 9.85 8.64
N ARG A 117 14.87 10.98 8.63
CA ARG A 117 13.47 11.03 8.16
C ARG A 117 13.34 10.59 6.70
N ASN A 118 14.17 11.14 5.81
CA ASN A 118 14.11 10.83 4.38
C ASN A 118 14.42 9.36 4.09
N ILE A 119 15.38 8.77 4.82
CA ILE A 119 15.70 7.33 4.74
C ILE A 119 14.47 6.51 5.13
N LEU A 120 13.85 6.82 6.27
CA LEU A 120 12.67 6.11 6.76
C LEU A 120 11.49 6.21 5.79
N GLU A 121 11.27 7.37 5.16
CA GLU A 121 10.24 7.54 4.13
C GLU A 121 10.47 6.64 2.90
N ASN A 122 11.70 6.58 2.38
CA ASN A 122 12.03 5.72 1.23
C ASN A 122 11.95 4.23 1.57
N LEU A 123 12.40 3.86 2.76
CA LEU A 123 12.34 2.50 3.27
C LEU A 123 10.89 2.02 3.42
N ALA A 124 10.03 2.86 4.01
CA ALA A 124 8.60 2.57 4.11
C ALA A 124 7.97 2.41 2.72
N ALA A 125 8.29 3.29 1.78
CA ALA A 125 7.80 3.20 0.41
C ALA A 125 8.26 1.90 -0.29
N PHE A 126 9.52 1.50 -0.13
CA PHE A 126 10.04 0.23 -0.65
C PHE A 126 9.28 -0.98 -0.07
N LYS A 127 9.05 -1.01 1.24
CA LYS A 127 8.29 -2.08 1.92
C LYS A 127 6.83 -2.15 1.46
N ILE A 128 6.22 -1.02 1.12
CA ILE A 128 4.88 -0.98 0.52
C ILE A 128 4.87 -1.63 -0.87
N LEU A 129 5.88 -1.36 -1.70
CA LEU A 129 5.98 -1.99 -3.03
C LEU A 129 6.05 -3.52 -2.96
N ALA A 130 6.63 -4.09 -1.90
CA ALA A 130 6.66 -5.54 -1.69
C ALA A 130 5.26 -6.16 -1.54
N LYS A 131 4.28 -5.35 -1.14
CA LYS A 131 2.88 -5.77 -0.91
C LYS A 131 1.98 -5.53 -2.12
N ILE A 132 2.51 -4.93 -3.19
CA ILE A 132 1.69 -4.58 -4.35
C ILE A 132 1.29 -5.84 -5.11
N ASP A 133 -0.02 -6.02 -5.29
CA ASP A 133 -0.63 -7.05 -6.12
C ASP A 133 -1.09 -6.42 -7.43
N GLN A 134 -0.17 -6.35 -8.40
CA GLN A 134 -0.45 -5.72 -9.70
C GLN A 134 -1.61 -6.39 -10.47
N PRO A 135 -1.70 -7.74 -10.56
CA PRO A 135 -2.86 -8.39 -11.17
C PRO A 135 -4.20 -7.98 -10.52
N LYS A 136 -4.25 -7.89 -9.18
CA LYS A 136 -5.46 -7.45 -8.48
C LYS A 136 -5.77 -5.99 -8.76
N ILE A 137 -4.77 -5.10 -8.76
CA ILE A 137 -4.94 -3.70 -9.17
C ILE A 137 -5.58 -3.63 -10.56
N ASP A 138 -4.99 -4.29 -11.56
CA ASP A 138 -5.44 -4.24 -12.95
C ASP A 138 -6.89 -4.72 -13.09
N SER A 139 -7.28 -5.75 -12.32
CA SER A 139 -8.66 -6.26 -12.29
C SER A 139 -9.67 -5.28 -11.68
N LEU A 140 -9.23 -4.41 -10.77
CA LEU A 140 -10.09 -3.47 -10.03
C LEU A 140 -10.17 -2.10 -10.70
N MET A 141 -9.12 -1.67 -11.41
CA MET A 141 -9.05 -0.34 -12.05
C MET A 141 -10.28 0.05 -12.89
N PRO A 142 -10.97 -0.84 -13.65
CA PRO A 142 -12.15 -0.46 -14.43
C PRO A 142 -13.30 0.16 -13.61
N TYR A 143 -13.38 -0.17 -12.32
CA TYR A 143 -14.42 0.30 -11.39
C TYR A 143 -14.10 1.68 -10.78
N PHE A 144 -12.93 2.25 -11.04
CA PHE A 144 -12.48 3.50 -10.45
C PHE A 144 -12.33 4.61 -11.49
N THR A 145 -12.57 5.83 -11.03
CA THR A 145 -12.12 7.07 -11.65
C THR A 145 -10.84 7.50 -10.96
N VAL A 146 -9.77 7.65 -11.74
CA VAL A 146 -8.47 8.14 -11.28
C VAL A 146 -8.38 9.61 -11.60
N HIS A 147 -8.32 10.45 -10.58
CA HIS A 147 -8.18 11.90 -10.76
C HIS A 147 -6.76 12.33 -10.41
N LYS A 148 -6.11 12.99 -11.38
CA LYS A 148 -4.82 13.65 -11.24
C LYS A 148 -5.04 15.14 -11.41
N ASP A 149 -4.45 15.95 -10.54
CA ASP A 149 -4.50 17.41 -10.69
C ASP A 149 -3.47 17.82 -11.74
N GLU A 150 -3.96 18.32 -12.88
CA GLU A 150 -3.11 18.74 -14.01
C GLU A 150 -2.36 20.06 -13.73
N PHE A 151 -2.86 20.87 -12.79
CA PHE A 151 -2.26 22.16 -12.44
C PHE A 151 -1.28 22.07 -11.27
N ASP A 152 -1.42 21.03 -10.44
CA ASP A 152 -0.49 20.72 -9.36
C ASP A 152 -0.16 19.22 -9.34
N PRO A 153 0.84 18.78 -10.13
CA PRO A 153 1.23 17.38 -10.20
C PRO A 153 1.79 16.84 -8.87
N LYS A 154 1.98 17.70 -7.85
CA LYS A 154 2.40 17.31 -6.50
C LYS A 154 1.23 16.87 -5.64
N ARG A 155 -0.01 17.11 -6.08
CA ARG A 155 -1.20 16.67 -5.35
C ARG A 155 -1.36 15.16 -5.44
N PRO A 156 -1.88 14.54 -4.37
CA PRO A 156 -2.17 13.11 -4.38
C PRO A 156 -3.15 12.72 -5.49
N VAL A 157 -2.89 11.58 -6.13
CA VAL A 157 -3.82 10.97 -7.10
C VAL A 157 -5.00 10.39 -6.35
N SER A 158 -6.23 10.75 -6.72
CA SER A 158 -7.43 10.23 -6.08
C SER A 158 -7.97 9.01 -6.81
N TYR A 159 -8.27 7.95 -6.05
CA TYR A 159 -8.92 6.73 -6.54
C TYR A 159 -10.33 6.68 -5.96
N ARG A 160 -11.33 6.91 -6.80
CA ARG A 160 -12.74 7.01 -6.40
C ARG A 160 -13.60 6.02 -7.19
N PRO A 161 -14.57 5.33 -6.59
CA PRO A 161 -15.48 4.48 -7.35
C PRO A 161 -16.18 5.27 -8.47
N LYS A 162 -16.29 4.66 -9.65
CA LYS A 162 -16.87 5.30 -10.85
C LYS A 162 -18.36 5.63 -10.67
N ALA A 163 -19.08 4.83 -9.88
CA ALA A 163 -20.49 5.08 -9.58
C ALA A 163 -20.70 6.22 -8.56
N ALA A 164 -19.64 6.68 -7.89
CA ALA A 164 -19.76 7.74 -6.90
C ALA A 164 -20.04 9.09 -7.60
N PRO A 165 -21.03 9.88 -7.14
CA PRO A 165 -21.54 11.03 -7.87
C PRO A 165 -20.57 12.21 -7.85
N TYR A 166 -20.29 12.83 -8.99
CA TYR A 166 -19.35 13.97 -9.03
C TYR A 166 -19.77 15.09 -8.05
N ASN A 167 -21.07 15.38 -7.96
CA ASN A 167 -21.65 16.38 -7.06
C ASN A 167 -22.38 15.73 -5.87
N THR A 168 -22.71 16.53 -4.85
CA THR A 168 -23.49 16.08 -3.68
C THR A 168 -25.01 16.04 -3.93
N ASN A 169 -25.45 16.00 -5.19
CA ASN A 169 -26.86 16.08 -5.57
C ASN A 169 -27.57 14.71 -5.62
N SER A 170 -27.13 13.76 -4.79
CA SER A 170 -27.77 12.44 -4.67
C SER A 170 -27.36 11.72 -3.38
N ASN A 171 -28.26 10.85 -2.90
CA ASN A 171 -28.00 9.94 -1.77
C ASN A 171 -26.95 8.92 -2.16
N HIS A 172 -25.80 8.94 -1.49
CA HIS A 172 -24.71 8.03 -1.78
C HIS A 172 -23.76 7.89 -0.60
N ILE A 173 -23.29 6.68 -0.36
CA ILE A 173 -22.16 6.39 0.53
C ILE A 173 -21.05 5.70 -0.26
N TYR A 174 -19.81 6.07 -0.02
CA TYR A 174 -18.67 5.43 -0.69
C TYR A 174 -17.38 5.67 0.08
N CYS A 175 -16.41 4.77 -0.13
CA CYS A 175 -15.03 4.99 0.27
C CYS A 175 -14.19 5.46 -0.91
N TYR A 176 -13.11 6.17 -0.64
CA TYR A 176 -12.09 6.51 -1.62
C TYR A 176 -10.76 6.77 -0.91
N PHE A 177 -9.66 6.84 -1.63
CA PHE A 177 -8.37 7.18 -1.03
C PHE A 177 -7.48 7.94 -1.99
N HIS A 178 -6.41 8.51 -1.44
CA HIS A 178 -5.43 9.28 -2.16
C HIS A 178 -4.09 8.55 -2.14
N VAL A 179 -3.38 8.57 -3.27
CA VAL A 179 -2.03 8.02 -3.38
C VAL A 179 -1.06 9.16 -3.61
N LYS A 180 -0.05 9.27 -2.74
CA LYS A 180 1.01 10.27 -2.85
C LYS A 180 2.34 9.53 -2.96
N LYS A 181 3.13 9.80 -4.00
CA LYS A 181 4.42 9.10 -4.26
C LYS A 181 4.29 7.56 -4.29
N GLY A 182 3.19 7.05 -4.85
CA GLY A 182 2.90 5.61 -4.88
C GLY A 182 2.46 5.02 -3.53
N ILE A 183 2.36 5.83 -2.47
CA ILE A 183 1.93 5.39 -1.13
C ILE A 183 0.45 5.73 -0.94
N PRO A 184 -0.41 4.72 -0.71
CA PRO A 184 -1.80 4.96 -0.32
C PRO A 184 -1.88 5.67 1.04
N GLY A 185 -2.52 6.83 1.07
CA GLY A 185 -2.92 7.52 2.31
C GLY A 185 -4.17 6.92 2.92
N ALA A 186 -4.62 7.44 4.06
CA ALA A 186 -5.77 6.90 4.76
C ALA A 186 -7.05 6.88 3.90
N ILE A 187 -7.86 5.84 4.09
CA ILE A 187 -9.15 5.69 3.41
C ILE A 187 -10.10 6.76 3.95
N ARG A 188 -10.85 7.38 3.04
CA ARG A 188 -11.87 8.37 3.35
C ARG A 188 -13.25 7.78 3.12
N PHE A 189 -14.17 8.07 4.02
CA PHE A 189 -15.57 7.70 3.92
C PHE A 189 -16.43 8.95 3.76
N ARG A 190 -17.28 8.90 2.74
CA ARG A 190 -18.23 9.96 2.42
C ARG A 190 -19.64 9.41 2.42
N ALA A 191 -20.54 10.13 3.10
CA ALA A 191 -21.96 9.87 3.03
C ALA A 191 -22.72 11.17 2.75
N GLN A 192 -23.71 11.06 1.87
CA GLN A 192 -24.49 12.18 1.36
C GLN A 192 -25.97 11.88 1.56
N TYR A 193 -26.67 12.86 2.13
CA TYR A 193 -28.10 12.96 2.20
C TYR A 193 -28.58 14.07 1.26
N HIS A 194 -29.53 13.74 0.40
CA HIS A 194 -30.13 14.59 -0.61
C HIS A 194 -31.64 14.35 -0.60
N ASP A 195 -32.41 15.36 -0.18
CA ASP A 195 -33.87 15.28 -0.06
C ASP A 195 -34.52 16.67 0.05
N ASP A 196 -35.84 16.73 0.25
CA ASP A 196 -36.61 17.97 0.46
C ASP A 196 -36.55 18.52 1.89
N THR A 197 -36.11 17.70 2.85
CA THR A 197 -36.22 18.04 4.28
C THR A 197 -34.85 18.18 4.93
N TRP A 198 -34.62 19.30 5.61
CA TRP A 198 -33.48 19.45 6.52
C TRP A 198 -33.57 18.49 7.69
N LEU A 199 -32.58 17.62 7.84
CA LEU A 199 -32.43 16.77 9.01
C LEU A 199 -31.57 17.44 10.08
N PHE A 200 -30.57 18.23 9.66
CA PHE A 200 -29.48 18.68 10.53
C PHE A 200 -28.83 17.50 11.23
N PHE A 201 -28.51 16.45 10.46
CA PHE A 201 -28.06 15.20 11.06
C PHE A 201 -26.71 15.39 11.76
N THR A 202 -26.58 14.73 12.90
CA THR A 202 -25.36 14.73 13.74
C THR A 202 -24.86 13.31 14.01
N THR A 203 -25.70 12.31 13.74
CA THR A 203 -25.38 10.89 13.89
C THR A 203 -25.86 10.13 12.66
N VAL A 204 -25.08 9.14 12.24
CA VAL A 204 -25.44 8.20 11.18
C VAL A 204 -25.43 6.80 11.75
N GLN A 205 -26.54 6.10 11.58
CA GLN A 205 -26.73 4.73 12.09
C GLN A 205 -26.84 3.78 10.91
N PHE A 206 -26.25 2.60 11.02
CA PHE A 206 -26.32 1.57 10.01
C PHE A 206 -26.99 0.33 10.58
N SER A 207 -27.88 -0.29 9.80
CA SER A 207 -28.34 -1.65 10.04
C SER A 207 -27.73 -2.53 8.94
N ILE A 208 -26.84 -3.44 9.31
CA ILE A 208 -26.04 -4.25 8.40
C ILE A 208 -26.23 -5.70 8.77
N ASN A 209 -26.86 -6.47 7.89
CA ASN A 209 -27.20 -7.88 8.16
C ASN A 209 -27.95 -8.13 9.49
N GLY A 210 -28.64 -7.12 10.03
CA GLY A 210 -29.35 -7.19 11.32
C GLY A 210 -28.62 -6.51 12.49
N ASP A 211 -27.31 -6.28 12.38
CA ASP A 211 -26.52 -5.61 13.41
C ASP A 211 -26.58 -4.09 13.28
N ALA A 212 -26.52 -3.39 14.42
CA ALA A 212 -26.60 -1.94 14.49
C ALA A 212 -25.23 -1.31 14.76
N PHE A 213 -24.87 -0.32 13.93
CA PHE A 213 -23.64 0.44 14.08
C PHE A 213 -23.95 1.93 14.13
N GLU A 214 -23.12 2.69 14.83
CA GLU A 214 -23.25 4.14 14.93
C GLU A 214 -21.95 4.85 14.53
N LEU A 215 -22.10 5.93 13.79
CA LEU A 215 -21.02 6.81 13.38
C LEU A 215 -21.42 8.26 13.65
N VAL A 216 -20.56 8.96 14.39
CA VAL A 216 -20.69 10.41 14.63
C VAL A 216 -19.63 11.13 13.79
N PRO A 217 -20.01 11.83 12.70
CA PRO A 217 -19.07 12.61 11.92
C PRO A 217 -18.55 13.79 12.74
N GLY A 218 -17.30 14.19 12.51
CA GLY A 218 -16.72 15.35 13.19
C GLY A 218 -17.36 16.67 12.75
N TYR A 219 -17.78 16.75 11.48
CA TYR A 219 -18.46 17.91 10.91
C TYR A 219 -19.35 17.47 9.73
N THR A 220 -20.54 18.06 9.65
CA THR A 220 -21.52 17.83 8.57
C THR A 220 -21.71 19.13 7.80
N GLU A 221 -21.36 19.10 6.52
CA GLU A 221 -21.62 20.16 5.55
C GLU A 221 -23.10 20.20 5.16
N ARG A 222 -23.57 21.39 4.81
CA ARG A 222 -24.99 21.67 4.56
C ARG A 222 -25.15 22.72 3.48
N ARG A 223 -26.05 22.47 2.53
CA ARG A 223 -26.34 23.42 1.45
C ARG A 223 -27.76 23.25 0.91
N LEU A 224 -28.43 24.37 0.62
CA LEU A 224 -29.55 24.38 -0.32
C LEU A 224 -28.97 24.27 -1.73
N GLY A 225 -29.23 23.15 -2.39
CA GLY A 225 -28.79 22.83 -3.74
C GLY A 225 -29.38 23.75 -4.78
N SER A 226 -28.70 23.86 -5.91
CA SER A 226 -29.22 24.60 -7.07
C SER A 226 -30.46 23.94 -7.69
N ASP A 227 -30.73 22.69 -7.36
CA ASP A 227 -31.93 21.92 -7.70
C ASP A 227 -33.10 22.18 -6.73
N GLY A 228 -32.92 23.08 -5.75
CA GLY A 228 -33.91 23.37 -4.72
C GLY A 228 -34.00 22.32 -3.61
N LYS A 229 -33.15 21.28 -3.64
CA LYS A 229 -33.10 20.22 -2.64
C LYS A 229 -32.10 20.53 -1.54
N ILE A 230 -32.24 19.86 -0.41
CA ILE A 230 -31.35 19.93 0.73
C ILE A 230 -30.22 18.92 0.56
N TRP A 231 -28.98 19.39 0.67
CA TRP A 231 -27.79 18.57 0.62
C TRP A 231 -27.11 18.62 1.98
N GLU A 232 -26.98 17.48 2.65
CA GLU A 232 -26.21 17.33 3.90
C GLU A 232 -25.21 16.20 3.73
N TRP A 233 -23.94 16.42 4.01
CA TRP A 233 -22.92 15.38 3.82
C TRP A 233 -21.75 15.54 4.76
N PHE A 234 -20.97 14.48 4.90
CA PHE A 234 -19.66 14.57 5.52
C PHE A 234 -18.64 13.77 4.71
N ASP A 235 -17.39 14.11 4.91
CA ASP A 235 -16.24 13.46 4.30
C ASP A 235 -15.15 13.36 5.37
N MET A 236 -14.87 12.15 5.82
CA MET A 236 -13.95 11.92 6.93
C MET A 236 -12.93 10.84 6.63
N GLU A 237 -11.75 10.99 7.22
CA GLU A 237 -10.77 9.92 7.28
C GLU A 237 -11.26 8.79 8.20
N LEU A 238 -11.16 7.55 7.72
CA LEU A 238 -11.45 6.37 8.49
C LEU A 238 -10.31 6.10 9.48
N LYS A 239 -10.68 5.89 10.75
CA LYS A 239 -9.76 5.54 11.84
C LYS A 239 -10.11 4.17 12.39
N GLU A 240 -9.28 3.61 13.26
CA GLU A 240 -9.50 2.29 13.87
C GLU A 240 -10.92 2.09 14.44
N LYS A 241 -11.48 3.11 15.09
CA LYS A 241 -12.85 3.05 15.65
C LYS A 241 -13.97 2.86 14.62
N GLN A 242 -13.71 3.08 13.32
CA GLN A 242 -14.67 2.82 12.23
C GLN A 242 -14.46 1.47 11.55
N LYS A 243 -13.38 0.74 11.90
CA LYS A 243 -12.95 -0.46 11.19
C LYS A 243 -14.07 -1.50 11.12
N GLU A 244 -14.66 -1.85 12.26
CA GLU A 244 -15.73 -2.84 12.35
C GLU A 244 -16.91 -2.51 11.43
N LEU A 245 -17.40 -1.25 11.48
CA LEU A 245 -18.48 -0.77 10.61
C LEU A 245 -18.14 -0.92 9.12
N ILE A 246 -16.95 -0.50 8.70
CA ILE A 246 -16.58 -0.47 7.28
C ILE A 246 -16.37 -1.89 6.73
N PHE A 247 -15.78 -2.79 7.52
CA PHE A 247 -15.67 -4.20 7.17
C PHE A 247 -17.03 -4.91 7.17
N ALA A 248 -17.93 -4.57 8.09
CA ALA A 248 -19.31 -5.05 8.08
C ALA A 248 -20.04 -4.61 6.81
N LEU A 249 -19.92 -3.33 6.42
CA LEU A 249 -20.48 -2.83 5.15
C LEU A 249 -19.90 -3.59 3.96
N ALA A 250 -18.58 -3.69 3.85
CA ALA A 250 -17.90 -4.33 2.72
C ALA A 250 -18.28 -5.82 2.55
N SER A 251 -18.59 -6.53 3.63
CA SER A 251 -18.99 -7.94 3.62
C SER A 251 -20.50 -8.17 3.55
N SER A 252 -21.30 -7.11 3.59
CA SER A 252 -22.76 -7.22 3.65
C SER A 252 -23.42 -7.54 2.31
N HIS A 253 -24.60 -8.17 2.41
CA HIS A 253 -25.52 -8.36 1.28
C HIS A 253 -26.70 -7.39 1.35
N THR A 254 -27.00 -6.88 2.54
CA THR A 254 -28.05 -5.88 2.76
C THR A 254 -27.60 -4.91 3.84
N ALA A 255 -27.80 -3.63 3.57
CA ALA A 255 -27.55 -2.60 4.56
C ALA A 255 -28.54 -1.42 4.39
N LYS A 256 -28.85 -0.78 5.50
CA LYS A 256 -29.61 0.47 5.55
C LYS A 256 -28.81 1.51 6.29
N VAL A 257 -28.95 2.76 5.89
CA VAL A 257 -28.39 3.93 6.57
C VAL A 257 -29.52 4.80 7.07
N LYS A 258 -29.38 5.29 8.31
CA LYS A 258 -30.26 6.28 8.92
C LYS A 258 -29.45 7.52 9.22
N PHE A 259 -29.84 8.65 8.65
CA PHE A 259 -29.33 9.97 9.01
C PHE A 259 -30.22 10.52 10.12
N ALA A 260 -29.66 10.76 11.31
CA ALA A 260 -30.39 11.18 12.49
C ALA A 260 -29.98 12.60 12.93
N GLY A 261 -30.94 13.52 12.85
CA GLY A 261 -30.86 14.84 13.47
C GLY A 261 -31.67 14.90 14.76
N ARG A 262 -31.70 16.09 15.38
CA ARG A 262 -32.38 16.31 16.67
C ARG A 262 -33.89 16.04 16.61
N HIS A 263 -34.52 16.42 15.51
CA HIS A 263 -35.99 16.38 15.36
C HIS A 263 -36.44 15.49 14.21
N TYR A 264 -35.59 15.26 13.21
CA TYR A 264 -35.93 14.52 11.99
C TYR A 264 -34.88 13.46 11.70
N SER A 265 -35.31 12.39 11.03
CA SER A 265 -34.40 11.37 10.52
C SER A 265 -34.94 10.78 9.23
N ALA A 266 -34.04 10.32 8.36
CA ALA A 266 -34.38 9.60 7.15
C ALA A 266 -33.64 8.26 7.11
N VAL A 267 -34.30 7.23 6.57
CA VAL A 267 -33.73 5.89 6.40
C VAL A 267 -33.72 5.55 4.92
N HIS A 268 -32.58 5.11 4.42
CA HIS A 268 -32.40 4.68 3.04
C HIS A 268 -31.79 3.28 2.99
N ASN A 269 -32.21 2.49 2.02
CA ASN A 269 -31.48 1.27 1.67
C ASN A 269 -30.17 1.67 0.98
N ILE A 270 -29.08 1.01 1.33
CA ILE A 270 -27.81 1.18 0.64
C ILE A 270 -27.83 0.23 -0.57
N PRO A 271 -27.74 0.73 -1.81
CA PRO A 271 -27.71 -0.12 -3.00
C PRO A 271 -26.51 -1.07 -2.97
N GLN A 272 -26.69 -2.28 -3.51
CA GLN A 272 -25.62 -3.28 -3.57
C GLN A 272 -24.38 -2.76 -4.31
N THR A 273 -24.57 -1.91 -5.32
CA THR A 273 -23.46 -1.27 -6.04
C THR A 273 -22.57 -0.42 -5.14
N GLN A 274 -23.14 0.30 -4.16
CA GLN A 274 -22.38 1.11 -3.19
C GLN A 274 -21.64 0.21 -2.19
N ILE A 275 -22.25 -0.89 -1.77
CA ILE A 275 -21.60 -1.91 -0.92
C ILE A 275 -20.40 -2.53 -1.65
N ASP A 276 -20.59 -2.95 -2.89
CA ASP A 276 -19.53 -3.54 -3.70
C ASP A 276 -18.40 -2.53 -3.98
N ASP A 277 -18.72 -1.25 -4.16
CA ASP A 277 -17.72 -0.20 -4.37
C ASP A 277 -16.91 0.08 -3.09
N ILE A 278 -17.53 0.03 -1.91
CA ILE A 278 -16.79 0.07 -0.64
C ILE A 278 -15.83 -1.14 -0.56
N ARG A 279 -16.30 -2.35 -0.84
CA ARG A 279 -15.48 -3.57 -0.86
C ARG A 279 -14.30 -3.44 -1.83
N ARG A 280 -14.56 -3.09 -3.08
CA ARG A 280 -13.53 -2.89 -4.12
C ARG A 280 -12.52 -1.83 -3.72
N THR A 281 -12.96 -0.77 -3.02
CA THR A 281 -12.05 0.29 -2.56
C THR A 281 -11.08 -0.25 -1.52
N LEU A 282 -11.55 -1.05 -0.56
CA LEU A 282 -10.68 -1.72 0.41
C LEU A 282 -9.72 -2.68 -0.30
N GLU A 283 -10.22 -3.50 -1.23
CA GLU A 283 -9.39 -4.44 -1.99
C GLU A 283 -8.30 -3.73 -2.80
N LEU A 284 -8.65 -2.64 -3.49
CA LEU A 284 -7.69 -1.85 -4.26
C LEU A 284 -6.65 -1.20 -3.33
N TYR A 285 -7.11 -0.66 -2.20
CA TYR A 285 -6.24 -0.05 -1.20
C TYR A 285 -5.18 -1.05 -0.71
N TYR A 286 -5.57 -2.27 -0.34
CA TYR A 286 -4.64 -3.33 0.06
C TYR A 286 -3.75 -3.81 -1.09
N ALA A 287 -4.31 -3.98 -2.29
CA ALA A 287 -3.54 -4.39 -3.47
C ALA A 287 -2.48 -3.34 -3.87
N MET A 288 -2.69 -2.07 -3.53
CA MET A 288 -1.70 -0.99 -3.69
C MET A 288 -0.72 -0.88 -2.51
N GLY A 289 -0.75 -1.83 -1.56
CA GLY A 289 0.14 -1.89 -0.40
C GLY A 289 -0.30 -1.00 0.79
N GLY A 290 -1.53 -0.50 0.76
CA GLY A 290 -2.16 0.17 1.90
C GLY A 290 -2.35 -0.77 3.09
N SER A 291 -2.51 -0.21 4.30
CA SER A 291 -2.78 -0.96 5.52
C SER A 291 -3.78 -0.19 6.37
N TYR A 292 -4.86 -0.86 6.76
CA TYR A 292 -5.94 -0.32 7.58
C TYR A 292 -6.34 -1.32 8.66
#